data_AF-A0A504YZH2-F1
#
_entry.id   AF-A0A504YZH2-F1
#
_cell.length_a   1.000
_cell.length_b   1.000
_cell.length_c   1.000
_cell.angle_alpha   90.00
_cell.angle_beta   90.00
_cell.angle_gamma   90.00
#
_symmetry.space_group_name_H-M   'P 1'
#
loop_
_entity.id
_entity.type
_entity.pdbx_description
1 polymer ?
#
loop_
_entity_poly.entity_id
_entity_poly.type
_entity_poly.pdbx_seq_one_letter_code
_entity_poly.pdbx_strand_id
1 'polypeptide(L)'
;MFAKLFVISIMIVAFHVNPNSVVGIYYEMAWSAVRGYRSMVSADADSLVVSLIMPMLKCCGVQNGEDFKGSPNFERKLVHGAGVTTISTPLPCCKLRKSYEPIYRSCPKEFDERNSNYKTGCWPILEKQIQAVYAKMSYAVIFTALCELGLASLAIYLSVTLG
;
A
#
# COMPACT_ATOMS: atom_id res chain seq x y z
N MET A 1 -6.89 -23.81 2.91
CA MET A 1 -5.51 -23.46 3.31
C MET A 1 -4.53 -23.65 2.15
N PHE A 2 -4.48 -24.82 1.51
CA PHE A 2 -3.62 -25.12 0.37
C PHE A 2 -3.72 -24.16 -0.84
N ALA A 3 -4.93 -23.76 -1.25
CA ALA A 3 -5.10 -22.82 -2.37
C ALA A 3 -4.44 -21.45 -2.13
N LYS A 4 -4.41 -20.96 -0.88
CA LYS A 4 -3.77 -19.66 -0.56
C LYS A 4 -2.24 -19.75 -0.63
N LEU A 5 -1.67 -20.85 -0.13
CA LEU A 5 -0.23 -21.12 -0.23
C LEU A 5 0.21 -21.26 -1.69
N PHE A 6 -0.57 -21.95 -2.51
CA PHE A 6 -0.29 -22.12 -3.92
C PHE A 6 -0.23 -20.78 -4.67
N VAL A 7 -1.20 -19.89 -4.44
CA VAL A 7 -1.21 -18.54 -5.05
C VAL A 7 -0.01 -17.71 -4.61
N ILE A 8 0.35 -17.76 -3.32
CA ILE A 8 1.54 -17.04 -2.80
C ILE A 8 2.82 -17.54 -3.46
N SER A 9 2.98 -18.86 -3.61
CA SER A 9 4.15 -19.45 -4.27
C SER A 9 4.24 -19.04 -5.74
N ILE A 10 3.12 -19.03 -6.48
CA ILE A 10 3.10 -18.54 -7.87
C ILE A 10 3.53 -17.08 -7.94
N MET A 11 3.00 -16.22 -7.06
CA MET A 11 3.36 -14.80 -7.04
C MET A 11 4.85 -14.59 -6.74
N ILE A 12 5.42 -15.38 -5.84
CA ILE A 12 6.86 -15.33 -5.51
C ILE A 12 7.70 -15.76 -6.71
N VAL A 13 7.36 -16.88 -7.35
CA VAL A 13 8.07 -17.36 -8.54
C VAL A 13 7.97 -16.31 -9.66
N ALA A 14 6.79 -15.77 -9.91
CA ALA A 14 6.59 -14.71 -10.91
C ALA A 14 7.45 -13.47 -10.61
N PHE A 15 7.59 -13.08 -9.34
CA PHE A 15 8.45 -11.97 -8.94
C PHE A 15 9.93 -12.24 -9.22
N HIS A 16 10.42 -13.45 -8.97
CA HIS A 16 11.83 -13.80 -9.28
C HIS A 16 12.10 -13.95 -10.78
N VAL A 17 11.11 -14.37 -11.56
CA VAL A 17 11.23 -14.49 -13.02
C VAL A 17 11.21 -13.11 -13.68
N ASN A 18 10.26 -12.25 -13.29
CA ASN A 18 10.14 -10.90 -13.83
C ASN A 18 9.56 -9.93 -12.76
N PRO A 19 10.43 -9.29 -11.95
CA PRO A 19 9.99 -8.42 -10.87
C PRO A 19 9.22 -7.20 -11.40
N ASN A 20 9.57 -6.71 -12.59
CA ASN A 20 8.93 -5.54 -13.19
C ASN A 20 7.45 -5.77 -13.51
N SER A 21 7.09 -6.98 -13.96
CA SER A 21 5.68 -7.31 -14.22
C SER A 21 4.85 -7.31 -12.94
N VAL A 22 5.37 -7.91 -11.86
CA VAL A 22 4.68 -7.96 -10.57
C VAL A 22 4.57 -6.57 -9.96
N VAL A 23 5.67 -5.81 -9.94
CA VAL A 23 5.70 -4.43 -9.46
C VAL A 23 4.76 -3.54 -10.29
N GLY A 24 4.69 -3.73 -11.62
CA GLY A 24 3.77 -3.02 -12.50
C GLY A 24 2.30 -3.21 -12.15
N ILE A 25 1.89 -4.39 -11.68
CA ILE A 25 0.51 -4.61 -11.20
C ILE A 25 0.21 -3.72 -10.00
N TYR A 26 1.13 -3.62 -9.04
CA TYR A 26 0.96 -2.74 -7.89
C TYR A 26 0.97 -1.26 -8.27
N TYR A 27 1.72 -0.88 -9.31
CA TYR A 27 1.72 0.48 -9.85
C TYR A 27 0.33 0.86 -10.37
N GLU A 28 -0.27 -0.01 -11.18
CA GLU A 28 -1.61 0.21 -11.71
C GLU A 28 -2.67 0.20 -10.60
N MET A 29 -2.53 -0.66 -9.59
CA MET A 29 -3.39 -0.66 -8.41
C MET A 29 -3.30 0.66 -7.63
N ALA A 30 -2.09 1.21 -7.44
CA ALA A 30 -1.91 2.49 -6.78
C ALA A 30 -2.61 3.62 -7.55
N TRP A 31 -2.48 3.64 -8.88
CA TRP A 31 -3.20 4.59 -9.73
C TRP A 31 -4.71 4.39 -9.73
N SER A 32 -5.18 3.15 -9.68
CA SER A 32 -6.61 2.84 -9.56
C SER A 32 -7.16 3.40 -8.25
N ALA A 33 -6.47 3.17 -7.13
CA ALA A 33 -6.89 3.66 -5.82
C ALA A 33 -6.90 5.19 -5.74
N VAL A 34 -5.88 5.87 -6.30
CA VAL A 34 -5.87 7.35 -6.37
C VAL A 34 -7.00 7.90 -7.23
N ARG A 35 -7.31 7.27 -8.38
CA ARG A 35 -8.42 7.67 -9.25
C ARG A 35 -9.79 7.39 -8.62
N GLY A 36 -9.91 6.29 -7.88
CA GLY A 36 -11.12 5.88 -7.16
C GLY A 36 -11.38 6.66 -5.87
N TYR A 37 -10.35 7.34 -5.34
CA TYR A 37 -10.45 8.10 -4.09
C TYR A 37 -11.61 9.09 -4.08
N ARG A 38 -12.39 9.03 -2.99
CA ARG A 38 -13.55 9.90 -2.76
C ARG A 38 -13.31 10.90 -1.65
N SER A 39 -13.09 10.43 -0.43
CA SER A 39 -12.81 11.29 0.73
C SER A 39 -12.26 10.47 1.90
N MET A 40 -11.63 11.13 2.88
CA MET A 40 -11.02 10.44 4.02
C MET A 40 -12.02 9.73 4.93
N VAL A 41 -13.30 10.14 4.88
CA VAL A 41 -14.39 9.55 5.68
C VAL A 41 -15.20 8.53 4.89
N SER A 42 -14.91 8.35 3.61
CA SER A 42 -15.58 7.34 2.79
C SER A 42 -15.09 5.94 3.16
N ALA A 43 -16.03 4.99 3.23
CA ALA A 43 -15.75 3.59 3.58
C ALA A 43 -15.40 2.71 2.36
N ASP A 44 -15.28 3.29 1.17
CA ASP A 44 -14.84 2.55 -0.02
C ASP A 44 -13.36 2.16 0.07
N ALA A 45 -13.02 1.04 -0.55
CA ALA A 45 -11.69 0.44 -0.45
C ALA A 45 -10.57 1.41 -0.91
N ASP A 46 -10.80 2.15 -1.99
CA ASP A 46 -9.82 3.07 -2.56
C ASP A 46 -9.53 4.23 -1.58
N SER A 47 -10.59 4.82 -1.02
CA SER A 47 -10.51 5.87 -0.01
C SER A 47 -9.82 5.41 1.26
N LEU A 48 -10.12 4.21 1.74
CA LEU A 48 -9.48 3.63 2.93
C LEU A 48 -7.98 3.41 2.72
N VAL A 49 -7.60 2.77 1.61
CA VAL A 49 -6.21 2.47 1.28
C VAL A 49 -5.40 3.74 1.15
N VAL A 50 -5.87 4.71 0.36
CA VAL A 50 -5.18 5.97 0.11
C VAL A 50 -5.08 6.81 1.40
N SER A 51 -6.14 6.85 2.21
CA SER A 51 -6.15 7.61 3.47
C SER A 51 -5.23 7.03 4.55
N LEU A 52 -4.94 5.73 4.49
CA LEU A 52 -4.00 5.07 5.38
C LEU A 52 -2.55 5.23 4.90
N ILE A 53 -2.30 4.99 3.61
CA ILE A 53 -0.95 4.93 3.04
C ILE A 53 -0.28 6.31 3.02
N MET A 54 -0.99 7.35 2.56
CA MET A 54 -0.39 8.69 2.38
C MET A 54 0.19 9.26 3.70
N PRO A 55 -0.54 9.26 4.84
CA PRO A 55 0.02 9.71 6.11
C PRO A 55 1.12 8.80 6.63
N MET A 56 0.96 7.47 6.52
CA MET A 56 1.91 6.48 7.05
C MET A 56 3.28 6.60 6.37
N LEU A 57 3.28 6.75 5.04
CA LEU A 57 4.48 6.84 4.23
C LEU A 57 4.97 8.28 4.02
N LYS A 58 4.25 9.27 4.55
CA LYS A 58 4.54 10.71 4.39
C LYS A 58 4.70 11.10 2.91
N CYS A 59 3.71 10.71 2.11
CA CYS A 59 3.65 10.96 0.67
C CYS A 59 2.23 11.36 0.27
N CYS A 60 2.00 11.66 -1.00
CA CYS A 60 0.71 12.06 -1.54
C CYS A 60 0.59 11.61 -3.01
N GLY A 61 -0.51 10.94 -3.34
CA GLY A 61 -0.74 10.40 -4.69
C GLY A 61 0.26 9.29 -5.07
N VAL A 62 0.30 8.95 -6.35
CA VAL A 62 1.29 8.01 -6.89
C VAL A 62 2.61 8.75 -7.15
N GLN A 63 2.55 9.84 -7.91
CA GLN A 63 3.67 10.71 -8.25
C GLN A 63 3.68 11.98 -7.40
N ASN A 64 2.52 12.57 -7.11
CA ASN A 64 2.34 13.71 -6.21
C ASN A 64 0.83 14.03 -6.06
N GLY A 65 0.49 15.11 -5.35
CA GLY A 65 -0.88 15.52 -5.09
C GLY A 65 -1.67 16.00 -6.31
N GLU A 66 -1.01 16.30 -7.43
CA GLU A 66 -1.68 16.66 -8.68
C GLU A 66 -2.42 15.48 -9.30
N ASP A 67 -2.07 14.25 -8.93
CA ASP A 67 -2.73 13.03 -9.41
C ASP A 67 -4.25 13.04 -9.13
N PHE A 68 -4.67 13.73 -8.07
CA PHE A 68 -6.08 13.89 -7.70
C PHE A 68 -6.84 14.92 -8.55
N LYS A 69 -6.17 15.63 -9.46
CA LYS A 69 -6.87 16.42 -10.50
C LYS A 69 -7.64 15.51 -11.45
N GLY A 70 -7.11 14.32 -11.71
CA GLY A 70 -7.72 13.31 -12.57
C GLY A 70 -8.74 12.39 -11.87
N SER A 71 -8.95 12.52 -10.55
CA SER A 71 -9.88 11.67 -9.79
C SER A 71 -11.31 12.20 -9.87
N PRO A 72 -12.21 11.56 -10.64
CA PRO A 72 -13.57 12.08 -10.87
C PRO A 72 -14.45 12.04 -9.61
N ASN A 73 -14.16 11.10 -8.70
CA ASN A 73 -14.96 10.87 -7.50
C ASN A 73 -14.47 11.70 -6.30
N PHE A 74 -13.36 12.43 -6.44
CA PHE A 74 -12.78 13.16 -5.31
C PHE A 74 -13.72 14.28 -4.86
N GLU A 75 -14.24 14.16 -3.63
CA GLU A 75 -15.05 15.17 -2.98
C GLU A 75 -14.18 16.35 -2.55
N ARG A 76 -14.09 17.34 -3.43
CA ARG A 76 -13.31 18.56 -3.19
C ARG A 76 -13.89 19.46 -2.12
N LYS A 77 -15.12 19.23 -1.65
CA LYS A 77 -15.75 20.04 -0.60
C LYS A 77 -15.56 19.37 0.74
N LEU A 78 -14.67 19.91 1.55
CA LEU A 78 -14.47 19.45 2.92
C LEU A 78 -15.34 20.27 3.87
N VAL A 79 -16.19 19.58 4.63
CA VAL A 79 -16.96 20.18 5.72
C VAL A 79 -16.11 20.13 6.99
N HIS A 80 -15.83 21.29 7.58
CA HIS A 80 -15.11 21.37 8.86
C HIS A 80 -15.76 22.44 9.74
N GLY A 81 -16.37 22.02 10.85
CA GLY A 81 -17.22 22.88 11.67
C GLY A 81 -18.44 23.39 10.88
N ALA A 82 -18.69 24.69 10.90
CA ALA A 82 -19.78 25.35 10.16
C ALA A 82 -19.40 25.79 8.73
N GLY A 83 -18.16 25.54 8.29
CA GLY A 83 -17.65 26.01 7.00
C GLY A 83 -17.44 24.89 5.97
N VAL A 84 -17.59 25.24 4.69
CA VAL A 84 -17.22 24.39 3.56
C VAL A 84 -15.98 24.97 2.89
N THR A 85 -14.93 24.16 2.76
CA THR A 85 -13.69 24.53 2.07
C THR A 85 -13.54 23.69 0.81
N THR A 86 -13.24 24.33 -0.31
CA THR A 86 -12.85 23.61 -1.53
C THR A 86 -11.35 23.29 -1.49
N ILE A 87 -11.00 22.02 -1.62
CA ILE A 87 -9.63 21.51 -1.57
C ILE A 87 -9.18 20.99 -2.94
N SER A 88 -7.94 21.30 -3.32
CA SER A 88 -7.35 20.80 -4.57
C SER A 88 -6.78 19.39 -4.42
N THR A 89 -6.37 19.05 -3.20
CA THR A 89 -5.61 17.84 -2.85
C THR A 89 -6.23 17.21 -1.59
N PRO A 90 -6.22 15.88 -1.43
CA PRO A 90 -6.84 15.22 -0.29
C PRO A 90 -6.24 15.61 1.07
N LEU A 91 -7.11 15.64 2.10
CA LEU A 91 -6.71 15.87 3.49
C LEU A 91 -5.57 14.93 3.98
N PRO A 92 -5.52 13.63 3.63
CA PRO A 92 -4.44 12.76 4.07
C PRO A 92 -3.06 13.10 3.49
N CYS A 93 -2.97 14.02 2.51
CA CYS A 93 -1.68 14.57 2.06
C CYS A 93 -1.10 15.61 3.02
N CYS A 94 -1.90 16.16 3.94
CA CYS A 94 -1.41 17.00 5.03
C CYS A 94 -0.49 16.20 5.97
N LYS A 95 0.39 16.90 6.68
CA LYS A 95 1.09 16.29 7.82
C LYS A 95 0.10 16.16 8.98
N LEU A 96 -0.27 14.92 9.29
CA LEU A 96 -1.25 14.59 10.33
C LEU A 96 -0.59 14.18 11.65
N ARG A 97 -1.29 14.43 12.76
CA ARG A 97 -1.00 13.84 14.07
C ARG A 97 -1.44 12.37 14.09
N LYS A 98 -1.08 11.66 15.17
CA LYS A 98 -1.60 10.29 15.42
C LYS A 98 -3.13 10.24 15.52
N SER A 99 -3.78 11.36 15.86
CA SER A 99 -5.25 11.52 15.89
C SER A 99 -5.87 11.68 14.49
N TYR A 100 -5.09 11.60 13.41
CA TYR A 100 -5.51 11.89 12.02
C TYR A 100 -5.96 13.33 11.78
N GLU A 101 -5.64 14.24 12.70
CA GLU A 101 -5.87 15.68 12.55
C GLU A 101 -4.66 16.39 11.94
N PRO A 102 -4.85 17.41 11.09
CA PRO A 102 -3.76 18.24 10.59
C PRO A 102 -2.93 18.85 11.72
N ILE A 103 -1.61 18.75 11.61
CA ILE A 103 -0.68 19.42 12.54
C ILE A 103 -0.79 20.95 12.38
N TYR A 104 -0.95 21.41 11.14
CA TYR A 104 -1.01 22.82 10.77
C TYR A 104 -2.43 23.19 10.35
N ARG A 105 -2.97 24.27 10.93
CA ARG A 105 -4.32 24.77 10.62
C ARG A 105 -4.49 25.27 9.18
N SER A 106 -3.39 25.57 8.48
CA SER A 106 -3.43 25.99 7.08
C SER A 106 -3.76 24.84 6.12
N CYS A 107 -3.44 23.59 6.48
CA CYS A 107 -3.79 22.42 5.67
C CYS A 107 -5.16 21.88 6.12
N PRO A 108 -6.11 21.58 5.20
CA PRO A 108 -5.96 21.43 3.75
C PRO A 108 -6.38 22.66 2.91
N LYS A 109 -6.51 23.85 3.51
CA LYS A 109 -6.86 25.06 2.73
C LYS A 109 -5.74 25.45 1.77
N GLU A 110 -4.50 25.33 2.23
CA GLU A 110 -3.28 25.62 1.49
C GLU A 110 -2.29 24.47 1.67
N PHE A 111 -1.60 24.11 0.60
CA PHE A 111 -0.59 23.05 0.59
C PHE A 111 0.79 23.63 0.30
N ASP A 112 1.69 23.49 1.27
CA ASP A 112 3.10 23.82 1.14
C ASP A 112 3.96 22.65 1.67
N GLU A 113 5.28 22.69 1.42
CA GLU A 113 6.21 21.64 1.83
C GLU A 113 6.39 21.55 3.36
N ARG A 114 6.00 22.60 4.09
CA ARG A 114 6.06 22.62 5.55
C ARG A 114 4.87 21.90 6.14
N ASN A 115 3.67 22.12 5.59
CA ASN A 115 2.41 21.64 6.17
C ASN A 115 1.88 20.32 5.57
N SER A 116 2.44 19.87 4.45
CA SER A 116 1.96 18.70 3.71
C SER A 116 3.08 17.95 3.01
N ASN A 117 2.77 16.78 2.47
CA ASN A 117 3.67 15.97 1.65
C ASN A 117 3.22 15.97 0.17
N TYR A 118 2.49 16.99 -0.26
CA TYR A 118 1.81 17.00 -1.57
C TYR A 118 2.77 16.89 -2.78
N LYS A 119 4.05 17.23 -2.63
CA LYS A 119 5.06 17.11 -3.70
C LYS A 119 5.78 15.76 -3.74
N THR A 120 5.55 14.89 -2.75
CA THR A 120 6.26 13.63 -2.62
C THR A 120 5.33 12.47 -2.98
N GLY A 121 5.55 11.84 -4.14
CA GLY A 121 4.79 10.67 -4.57
C GLY A 121 5.00 9.44 -3.68
N CYS A 122 3.96 8.61 -3.53
CA CYS A 122 4.07 7.38 -2.75
C CYS A 122 4.79 6.25 -3.48
N TRP A 123 4.84 6.27 -4.82
CA TRP A 123 5.33 5.13 -5.59
C TRP A 123 6.77 4.71 -5.28
N PRO A 124 7.77 5.61 -5.24
CA PRO A 124 9.16 5.19 -4.96
C PRO A 124 9.31 4.51 -3.60
N ILE A 125 8.48 4.89 -2.63
CA ILE A 125 8.46 4.29 -1.30
C ILE A 125 7.77 2.92 -1.35
N LEU A 126 6.61 2.83 -1.99
CA LEU A 126 5.84 1.60 -2.14
C LEU A 126 6.60 0.55 -2.93
N GLU A 127 7.21 0.91 -4.05
CA GLU A 127 8.02 0.01 -4.87
C GLU A 127 9.12 -0.67 -4.04
N LYS A 128 9.87 0.12 -3.27
CA LYS A 128 10.90 -0.39 -2.38
C LYS A 128 10.33 -1.33 -1.31
N GLN A 129 9.17 -1.00 -0.74
CA GLN A 129 8.52 -1.85 0.26
C GLN A 129 8.00 -3.15 -0.35
N ILE A 130 7.39 -3.10 -1.53
CA ILE A 130 6.90 -4.27 -2.27
C ILE A 130 8.06 -5.21 -2.55
N GLN A 131 9.13 -4.71 -3.16
CA GLN A 131 10.32 -5.53 -3.45
C GLN A 131 10.89 -6.16 -2.17
N ALA A 132 11.00 -5.39 -1.08
CA ALA A 132 11.48 -5.91 0.19
C ALA A 132 10.56 -6.99 0.81
N VAL A 133 9.24 -6.82 0.70
CA VAL A 133 8.26 -7.80 1.17
C VAL A 133 8.36 -9.08 0.35
N TYR A 134 8.41 -9.00 -0.98
CA TYR A 134 8.56 -10.16 -1.84
C TYR A 134 9.87 -10.92 -1.56
N ALA A 135 10.98 -10.21 -1.39
CA ALA A 135 12.25 -10.84 -1.01
C ALA A 135 12.14 -11.59 0.33
N LYS A 136 11.59 -10.96 1.38
CA LYS A 136 11.38 -11.60 2.69
C LYS A 136 10.44 -12.79 2.63
N MET A 137 9.33 -12.66 1.91
CA MET A 137 8.35 -13.74 1.71
C MET A 137 8.97 -14.94 0.98
N SER A 138 9.86 -14.69 0.02
CA SER A 138 10.59 -15.74 -0.69
C SER A 138 11.42 -16.59 0.26
N TYR A 139 12.20 -15.94 1.14
CA TYR A 139 12.98 -16.66 2.15
C TYR A 139 12.09 -17.47 3.10
N ALA A 140 10.95 -16.92 3.53
CA ALA A 140 10.02 -17.62 4.39
C ALA A 140 9.41 -18.88 3.70
N VAL A 141 9.06 -18.77 2.42
CA VAL A 141 8.52 -19.91 1.65
C VAL A 141 9.58 -20.99 1.42
N ILE A 142 10.81 -20.61 1.08
CA ILE A 142 11.91 -21.57 0.92
C ILE A 142 12.19 -22.28 2.26
N PHE A 143 12.27 -21.53 3.35
CA PHE A 143 12.53 -22.09 4.68
C PHE A 143 11.44 -23.09 5.09
N THR A 144 10.16 -22.72 4.92
CA THR A 144 9.03 -23.61 5.25
C THR A 144 9.04 -24.88 4.38
N ALA A 145 9.31 -24.77 3.08
CA ALA A 145 9.44 -25.94 2.21
C ALA A 145 10.59 -26.88 2.61
N LEU A 146 11.76 -26.33 3.01
CA LEU A 146 12.88 -27.13 3.50
C LEU A 146 12.54 -27.85 4.81
N CYS A 147 11.83 -27.20 5.73
CA CYS A 147 11.34 -27.84 6.95
C CYS A 147 10.39 -29.00 6.65
N GLU A 148 9.44 -28.82 5.73
CA GLU A 148 8.50 -29.88 5.34
C GLU A 148 9.23 -31.09 4.72
N LEU A 149 10.21 -30.85 3.84
CA LEU A 149 11.03 -31.91 3.25
C LEU A 149 11.87 -32.66 4.30
N GLY A 150 12.43 -31.95 5.29
CA GLY A 150 13.17 -32.55 6.39
C GLY A 150 12.30 -33.42 7.31
N LEU A 151 11.06 -32.98 7.58
CA LEU A 151 10.11 -33.78 8.36
C LEU A 151 9.67 -35.03 7.59
N ALA A 152 9.44 -34.92 6.27
CA ALA A 152 9.08 -36.05 5.43
C ALA A 152 10.20 -37.10 5.35
N SER A 153 11.46 -36.67 5.19
CA SER A 153 12.60 -37.60 5.15
C SER A 153 12.83 -38.32 6.47
N LEU A 154 12.67 -37.62 7.61
CA LEU A 154 12.72 -38.23 8.94
C LEU A 154 11.60 -39.26 9.15
N ALA A 155 10.37 -38.94 8.73
CA ALA A 155 9.25 -39.87 8.83
C ALA A 155 9.48 -41.15 8.01
N ILE A 156 9.99 -41.01 6.78
CA ILE A 156 10.35 -42.16 5.92
C ILE A 156 11.45 -42.98 6.59
N TYR A 157 12.52 -42.34 7.09
CA TYR A 157 13.61 -43.05 7.78
C TYR A 157 13.11 -43.86 8.99
N LEU A 158 12.26 -43.26 9.82
CA LEU A 158 11.68 -43.96 10.98
C LEU A 158 10.78 -45.12 10.54
N SER A 159 10.00 -44.96 9.47
CA SER A 159 9.14 -46.04 8.96
C SER A 159 9.93 -47.25 8.43
N VAL A 160 11.10 -47.02 7.83
CA VAL A 160 11.96 -48.10 7.31
C VAL A 160 12.78 -48.77 8.42
N THR A 161 13.12 -48.05 9.49
CA THR A 161 13.98 -48.57 10.56
C THR A 161 13.22 -49.21 11.72
N LEU A 162 11.97 -48.80 11.96
CA LEU A 162 11.13 -49.30 13.06
C LEU A 162 9.95 -50.17 12.59
N GLY A 163 9.70 -50.29 11.28
CA GLY A 163 8.66 -51.14 10.69
C GLY A 163 9.25 -52.37 10.03
#